data_AF-A0A7R9G7Q8-F1
#
_entry.id   AF-A0A7R9G7Q8-F1
#
_cell.length_a   1.000
_cell.length_b   1.000
_cell.length_c   1.000
_cell.angle_alpha   90.00
_cell.angle_beta   90.00
_cell.angle_gamma   90.00
#
_symmetry.space_group_name_H-M   'P 1'
#
loop_
_entity.id
_entity.type
_entity.pdbx_description
1 polymer ?
#
loop_
_entity_poly.entity_id
_entity_poly.type
_entity_poly.pdbx_seq_one_letter_code
_entity_poly.pdbx_strand_id
1 'polypeptide(L)'
;MNLDMCYDDIDNLKHWHFDVQPDQHARLTNQGREEIRFLAQRYKTSYRSLLERTYSSEAYQFRYAEKDHAQESADAFARSLFGGNSGAIYFPSPPENDTLLMPNANCAKWRDEVEGNPEVLKEVKLFDEGPEMRALVHNVSTRLGFRYDLNT
;
A
#
# COMPACT_ATOMS: atom_id res chain seq x y z
N MET A 1 -14.18 -35.24 2.64
CA MET A 1 -14.39 -33.78 2.48
C MET A 1 -13.81 -33.15 3.73
N ASN A 2 -12.58 -32.63 3.68
CA ASN A 2 -11.85 -32.13 4.86
C ASN A 2 -11.47 -30.67 4.59
N LEU A 3 -12.34 -29.77 5.01
CA LEU A 3 -11.96 -28.40 5.36
C LEU A 3 -12.03 -28.34 6.87
N ASP A 4 -10.91 -28.54 7.54
CA ASP A 4 -10.80 -28.19 8.95
C ASP A 4 -9.86 -26.99 9.01
N MET A 5 -10.45 -25.79 9.10
CA MET A 5 -9.79 -24.74 9.88
C MET A 5 -9.44 -25.38 11.23
N CYS A 6 -8.17 -25.33 11.63
CA CYS A 6 -7.80 -25.97 12.88
C CYS A 6 -8.50 -25.25 14.05
N TYR A 7 -8.54 -25.89 15.22
CA TYR A 7 -9.19 -25.29 16.39
C TYR A 7 -8.69 -23.86 16.67
N ASP A 8 -7.38 -23.64 16.48
CA ASP A 8 -6.75 -22.34 16.68
C ASP A 8 -7.25 -21.28 15.68
N ASP A 9 -7.45 -21.65 14.41
CA ASP A 9 -8.00 -20.73 13.40
C ASP A 9 -9.43 -20.30 13.75
N ILE A 10 -10.26 -21.26 14.19
CA ILE A 10 -11.64 -21.00 14.60
C ILE A 10 -11.65 -20.10 15.85
N ASP A 11 -10.78 -20.37 16.81
CA ASP A 11 -10.69 -19.57 18.03
C ASP A 11 -10.22 -18.14 17.72
N ASN A 12 -9.21 -17.99 16.86
CA ASN A 12 -8.74 -16.68 16.40
C ASN A 12 -9.85 -15.89 15.69
N LEU A 13 -10.62 -16.52 14.80
CA LEU A 13 -11.73 -15.86 14.10
C LEU A 13 -12.87 -15.44 15.04
N LYS A 14 -13.14 -16.19 16.11
CA LYS A 14 -14.14 -15.82 17.13
C LYS A 14 -13.74 -14.60 17.96
N HIS A 15 -12.44 -14.45 18.20
CA HIS A 15 -11.87 -13.31 18.93
C HIS A 15 -11.49 -12.14 18.01
N TRP A 16 -11.52 -12.36 16.70
CA TRP A 16 -11.27 -11.32 15.72
C TRP A 16 -12.35 -10.25 15.79
N HIS A 17 -11.90 -9.00 15.81
CA HIS A 17 -12.76 -7.83 15.75
C HIS A 17 -12.11 -6.81 14.82
N PHE A 18 -12.95 -6.03 14.15
CA PHE A 18 -12.50 -4.97 13.28
C PHE A 18 -11.98 -3.80 14.13
N ASP A 19 -10.66 -3.61 14.14
CA ASP A 19 -9.96 -2.55 14.89
C ASP A 19 -9.32 -1.53 13.93
N VAL A 20 -10.15 -0.95 13.06
CA VAL A 20 -9.74 0.14 12.16
C VAL A 20 -10.79 1.23 12.22
N GLN A 21 -10.37 2.45 12.57
CA GLN A 21 -11.22 3.62 12.58
C GLN A 21 -11.34 4.22 11.16
N PRO A 22 -12.47 4.84 10.79
CA PRO A 22 -12.66 5.39 9.44
C PRO A 22 -11.59 6.40 9.02
N ASP A 23 -11.03 7.17 9.95
CA ASP A 23 -9.95 8.15 9.71
C ASP A 23 -8.57 7.49 9.47
N GLN A 24 -8.42 6.20 9.77
CA GLN A 24 -7.17 5.46 9.56
C GLN A 24 -7.02 4.87 8.16
N HIS A 25 -8.06 4.92 7.32
CA HIS A 25 -8.08 4.27 5.99
C HIS A 25 -6.93 4.70 5.07
N ALA A 26 -6.45 5.94 5.21
CA ALA A 26 -5.39 6.51 4.38
C ALA A 26 -4.03 6.64 5.09
N ARG A 27 -3.94 6.21 6.36
CA ARG A 27 -2.77 6.36 7.23
C ARG A 27 -1.83 5.18 7.10
N LEU A 28 -0.53 5.38 7.34
CA LEU A 28 0.42 4.28 7.33
C LEU A 28 0.28 3.47 8.62
N THR A 29 0.01 2.17 8.48
CA THR A 29 -0.10 1.25 9.61
C THR A 29 1.23 1.08 10.35
N ASN A 30 1.19 0.64 11.60
CA ASN A 30 2.40 0.35 12.37
C ASN A 30 3.28 -0.71 11.69
N GLN A 31 2.65 -1.75 11.14
CA GLN A 31 3.36 -2.78 10.36
C GLN A 31 4.02 -2.19 9.11
N GLY A 32 3.30 -1.33 8.38
CA GLY A 32 3.87 -0.64 7.21
C GLY A 32 5.08 0.23 7.57
N ARG A 33 5.06 0.90 8.73
CA ARG A 33 6.22 1.66 9.24
C ARG A 33 7.44 0.76 9.47
N GLU A 34 7.25 -0.41 10.07
CA GLU A 34 8.34 -1.36 10.31
C GLU A 34 8.90 -1.94 9.01
N GLU A 35 8.04 -2.27 8.06
CA GLU A 35 8.47 -2.75 6.74
C GLU A 35 9.30 -1.70 6.00
N ILE A 36 8.88 -0.44 6.04
CA ILE A 36 9.62 0.68 5.46
C ILE A 36 10.96 0.90 6.18
N ARG A 37 11.00 0.75 7.52
CA ARG A 37 12.24 0.82 8.29
C ARG A 37 13.23 -0.26 7.84
N PHE A 38 12.78 -1.51 7.72
CA PHE A 38 13.62 -2.60 7.22
C PHE A 38 14.06 -2.39 5.77
N LEU A 39 13.17 -1.87 4.93
CA LEU A 39 13.50 -1.51 3.55
C LEU A 39 14.60 -0.44 3.50
N ALA A 40 14.50 0.61 4.31
CA ALA A 40 15.52 1.66 4.40
C ALA A 40 16.86 1.12 4.89
N GLN A 41 16.87 0.26 5.91
CA GLN A 41 18.09 -0.39 6.41
C GLN A 41 18.77 -1.26 5.34
N ARG A 42 17.97 -2.03 4.60
CA ARG A 42 18.45 -2.82 3.46
C ARG A 42 19.00 -1.91 2.37
N TYR A 43 18.29 -0.84 2.03
CA TYR A 43 18.71 0.14 1.03
C TYR A 43 20.05 0.78 1.39
N LYS A 44 20.21 1.21 2.65
CA LYS A 44 21.49 1.72 3.19
C LYS A 44 22.60 0.70 3.08
N THR A 45 22.32 -0.57 3.38
CA THR A 45 23.30 -1.65 3.32
C THR A 45 23.72 -1.96 1.89
N SER A 46 22.79 -1.93 0.93
CA SER A 46 23.08 -2.18 -0.48
C SER A 46 23.87 -1.04 -1.13
N TYR A 47 23.62 0.21 -0.72
CA TYR A 47 24.22 1.40 -1.33
C TYR A 47 25.08 2.18 -0.34
N ARG A 48 25.86 1.46 0.48
CA ARG A 48 26.72 2.03 1.53
C ARG A 48 27.58 3.19 1.05
N SER A 49 28.30 3.03 -0.06
CA SER A 49 29.16 4.08 -0.61
C SER A 49 28.42 5.37 -0.98
N LEU A 50 27.12 5.31 -1.22
CA LEU A 50 26.26 6.45 -1.55
C LEU A 50 25.54 7.01 -0.31
N LEU A 51 25.29 6.19 0.72
CA LEU A 51 24.37 6.49 1.83
C LEU A 51 25.04 6.48 3.22
N GLU A 52 26.36 6.33 3.29
CA GLU A 52 27.15 6.44 4.52
C GLU A 52 27.29 7.89 5.02
N ARG A 53 26.97 8.88 4.18
CA ARG A 53 26.99 10.30 4.57
C ARG A 53 25.81 10.64 5.49
N THR A 54 26.01 11.64 6.35
CA THR A 54 24.90 12.31 7.01
C THR A 54 23.98 12.96 5.97
N TYR A 55 22.70 13.06 6.29
CA TYR A 55 21.76 13.77 5.43
C TYR A 55 22.26 15.18 5.10
N SER A 56 22.14 15.56 3.83
CA SER A 56 22.30 16.91 3.31
C SER A 56 21.25 17.13 2.22
N SER A 57 20.57 18.27 2.26
CA SER A 57 19.59 18.67 1.22
C SER A 57 20.24 18.95 -0.14
N GLU A 58 21.56 19.11 -0.20
CA GLU A 58 22.31 19.23 -1.46
C GLU A 58 22.59 17.88 -2.12
N ALA A 59 22.66 16.80 -1.32
CA ALA A 59 22.99 15.46 -1.79
C ALA A 59 21.76 14.56 -1.95
N TYR A 60 20.71 14.80 -1.17
CA TYR A 60 19.51 13.96 -1.14
C TYR A 60 18.25 14.79 -1.24
N GLN A 61 17.40 14.43 -2.20
CA GLN A 61 16.07 14.98 -2.36
C GLN A 61 15.03 13.88 -2.12
N PHE A 62 14.10 14.16 -1.21
CA PHE A 62 12.92 13.31 -1.00
C PHE A 62 11.72 13.94 -1.68
N ARG A 63 10.92 13.10 -2.34
CA ARG A 63 9.63 13.48 -2.94
C ARG A 63 8.61 12.40 -2.60
N TYR A 64 7.36 12.82 -2.41
CA TYR A 64 6.23 11.95 -2.12
C TYR A 64 4.99 12.50 -2.84
N ALA A 65 4.05 11.61 -3.16
CA ALA A 65 2.76 12.02 -3.70
C ALA A 65 1.94 12.71 -2.60
N GLU A 66 1.01 13.59 -2.96
CA GLU A 66 0.11 14.27 -2.04
C GLU A 66 -0.96 13.30 -1.49
N LYS A 67 -0.52 12.33 -0.68
CA LYS A 67 -1.33 11.34 0.01
C LYS A 67 -0.73 11.07 1.39
N ASP A 68 -1.57 10.98 2.43
CA ASP A 68 -1.14 10.81 3.83
C ASP A 68 -0.15 9.65 4.03
N HIS A 69 -0.52 8.44 3.59
CA HIS A 69 0.38 7.28 3.68
C HIS A 69 1.70 7.47 2.92
N ALA A 70 1.71 8.22 1.81
CA ALA A 70 2.93 8.46 1.03
C ALA A 70 3.89 9.41 1.77
N GLN A 71 3.35 10.46 2.40
CA GLN A 71 4.11 11.36 3.26
C GLN A 71 4.68 10.62 4.48
N GLU A 72 3.85 9.85 5.17
CA GLU A 72 4.27 9.06 6.35
C GLU A 72 5.33 8.02 5.99
N SER A 73 5.19 7.40 4.81
CA SER A 73 6.17 6.44 4.29
C SER A 73 7.51 7.10 3.97
N ALA A 74 7.49 8.28 3.35
CA ALA A 74 8.71 9.02 3.04
C ALA A 74 9.44 9.47 4.31
N ASP A 75 8.70 9.94 5.33
CA ASP A 75 9.26 10.30 6.63
C ASP A 75 9.88 9.08 7.33
N ALA A 76 9.16 7.97 7.42
CA ALA A 76 9.65 6.73 8.01
C ALA A 76 10.91 6.21 7.29
N PHE A 77 10.92 6.23 5.96
CA PHE A 77 12.06 5.78 5.15
C PHE A 77 13.29 6.66 5.39
N ALA A 78 13.15 7.98 5.25
CA ALA A 78 14.27 8.91 5.35
C ALA A 78 14.88 8.93 6.76
N ARG A 79 14.04 8.90 7.81
CA ARG A 79 14.50 8.80 9.21
C ARG A 79 15.19 7.48 9.48
N SER A 80 14.70 6.38 8.93
CA SER A 80 15.37 5.09 9.07
C SER A 80 16.71 5.04 8.32
N LEU A 81 16.83 5.82 7.24
CA LEU A 81 18.06 5.92 6.45
C LEU A 81 19.14 6.79 7.12
N PHE A 82 18.75 7.92 7.71
CA PHE A 82 19.70 8.94 8.21
C PHE A 82 19.61 9.26 9.71
N GLY A 83 18.47 8.98 10.35
CA GLY A 83 18.01 9.54 11.63
C GLY A 83 18.72 9.15 12.92
N GLY A 84 19.93 8.59 12.84
CA GLY A 84 20.80 8.43 14.01
C GLY A 84 21.45 9.74 14.45
N ASN A 85 21.95 10.55 13.49
CA ASN A 85 22.78 11.76 13.74
C ASN A 85 22.43 12.96 12.85
N SER A 86 21.46 12.83 11.94
CA SER A 86 21.07 13.93 11.05
C SER A 86 20.08 14.86 11.74
N GLY A 87 20.25 16.17 11.55
CA GLY A 87 19.23 17.18 11.88
C GLY A 87 17.92 16.98 11.10
N ALA A 88 17.05 17.98 11.13
CA ALA A 88 15.77 17.93 10.42
C ALA A 88 15.96 17.59 8.92
N ILE A 89 15.31 16.52 8.46
CA ILE A 89 15.27 16.15 7.04
C ILE A 89 14.28 17.06 6.34
N TYR A 90 14.70 17.68 5.23
CA TYR A 90 13.82 18.54 4.45
C TYR A 90 12.95 17.70 3.51
N PHE A 91 11.65 17.91 3.62
CA PHE A 91 10.62 17.36 2.75
C PHE A 91 9.93 18.51 2.04
N PRO A 92 10.23 18.77 0.75
CA PRO A 92 9.49 19.78 -0.01
C PRO A 92 8.01 19.36 -0.10
N SER A 93 7.11 20.33 -0.08
CA SER A 93 5.70 20.07 -0.39
C SER A 93 5.58 19.51 -1.81
N PRO A 94 4.69 18.53 -2.05
CA PRO A 94 4.40 18.06 -3.39
C PRO A 94 3.93 19.24 -4.27
N PRO A 95 4.35 19.30 -5.54
CA PRO A 95 3.81 20.30 -6.46
C PRO A 95 2.34 19.98 -6.78
N GLU A 96 1.52 21.02 -6.94
CA GLU A 96 0.07 20.90 -7.26
C GLU A 96 -0.16 20.03 -8.52
N ASN A 97 0.67 20.20 -9.54
CA ASN A 97 0.66 19.38 -10.75
C ASN A 97 1.86 18.41 -10.76
N ASP A 98 1.87 17.41 -9.87
CA ASP A 98 2.96 16.42 -9.82
C ASP A 98 2.96 15.48 -11.05
N THR A 99 3.68 15.87 -12.09
CA THR A 99 3.87 15.08 -13.31
C THR A 99 4.80 13.87 -13.15
N LEU A 100 5.53 13.77 -12.04
CA LEU A 100 6.45 12.66 -11.78
C LEU A 100 5.75 11.54 -11.02
N LEU A 101 5.09 11.88 -9.90
CA LEU A 101 4.50 10.90 -8.98
C LEU A 101 3.00 10.70 -9.21
N MET A 102 2.34 11.64 -9.88
CA MET A 102 0.91 11.57 -10.21
C MET A 102 0.66 11.91 -11.70
N PRO A 103 1.37 11.28 -12.65
CA PRO A 103 1.28 11.63 -14.07
C PRO A 103 -0.14 11.50 -14.63
N ASN A 104 -0.91 10.52 -14.14
CA ASN A 104 -2.28 10.27 -14.58
C ASN A 104 -3.27 11.33 -14.09
N ALA A 105 -3.09 11.84 -12.86
CA ALA A 105 -3.98 12.87 -12.30
C ALA A 105 -3.95 14.16 -13.13
N ASN A 106 -2.79 14.44 -13.74
CA ASN A 106 -2.54 15.64 -14.55
C ASN A 106 -2.79 15.43 -16.05
N CYS A 107 -3.32 14.27 -16.46
CA CYS A 107 -3.55 13.95 -17.86
C CYS A 107 -5.04 13.92 -18.17
N ALA A 108 -5.56 14.98 -18.81
CA ALA A 108 -6.97 15.08 -19.18
C ALA A 108 -7.42 13.89 -20.04
N LYS A 109 -6.62 13.49 -21.02
CA LYS A 109 -6.91 12.32 -21.87
C LYS A 109 -7.05 11.04 -21.04
N TRP A 110 -6.18 10.82 -20.06
CA TRP A 110 -6.29 9.66 -19.17
C TRP A 110 -7.57 9.69 -18.34
N ARG A 111 -7.87 10.84 -17.73
CA ARG A 111 -9.10 11.02 -16.95
C ARG A 111 -10.36 10.75 -17.78
N ASP A 112 -10.40 11.29 -19.00
CA ASP A 112 -11.59 11.25 -19.84
C ASP A 112 -11.75 9.89 -20.55
N GLU A 113 -10.66 9.31 -21.06
CA GLU A 113 -10.72 8.09 -21.87
C GLU A 113 -10.49 6.80 -21.07
N VAL A 114 -9.94 6.88 -19.85
CA VAL A 114 -9.59 5.72 -19.03
C VAL A 114 -10.33 5.71 -17.70
N GLU A 115 -10.10 6.70 -16.83
CA GLU A 115 -10.69 6.72 -15.48
C GLU A 115 -12.22 6.82 -15.51
N GLY A 116 -12.75 7.70 -16.35
CA GLY A 116 -14.20 7.86 -16.54
C GLY A 116 -14.84 6.87 -17.51
N ASN A 117 -14.06 5.97 -18.12
CA ASN A 117 -14.55 5.12 -19.20
C ASN A 117 -14.89 3.70 -18.72
N PRO A 118 -16.19 3.34 -18.59
CA PRO A 118 -16.59 2.02 -18.10
C PRO A 118 -16.20 0.88 -19.06
N GLU A 119 -15.95 1.17 -20.34
CA GLU A 119 -15.53 0.16 -21.31
C GLU A 119 -14.13 -0.38 -21.01
N VAL A 120 -13.26 0.42 -20.38
CA VAL A 120 -11.93 -0.05 -19.96
C VAL A 120 -12.02 -1.15 -18.90
N LEU A 121 -13.10 -1.14 -18.10
CA LEU A 121 -13.36 -2.16 -17.09
C LEU A 121 -14.16 -3.35 -17.63
N LYS A 122 -14.50 -3.39 -18.92
CA LYS A 122 -15.33 -4.45 -19.47
C LYS A 122 -14.74 -5.84 -19.26
N GLU A 123 -13.48 -6.03 -19.64
CA GLU A 123 -12.80 -7.33 -19.49
C GLU A 123 -12.58 -7.69 -18.01
N VAL A 124 -12.38 -6.69 -17.14
CA VAL A 124 -12.32 -6.89 -15.69
C VAL A 124 -13.65 -7.44 -15.18
N LYS A 125 -14.78 -6.84 -15.56
CA LYS A 125 -16.11 -7.32 -15.20
C LYS A 125 -16.40 -8.73 -15.73
N LEU A 126 -16.03 -9.00 -16.98
CA LEU A 126 -16.19 -10.33 -17.57
C LEU A 126 -15.36 -11.39 -16.83
N PHE A 127 -14.15 -11.03 -16.38
CA PHE A 127 -13.31 -11.90 -15.58
C PHE A 127 -13.85 -12.08 -14.15
N ASP A 128 -14.34 -11.01 -13.52
CA ASP A 128 -14.96 -11.06 -12.19
C ASP A 128 -16.23 -11.93 -12.18
N GLU A 129 -16.98 -11.91 -13.28
CA GLU A 129 -18.11 -12.80 -13.54
C GLU A 129 -17.69 -14.13 -14.18
N GLY A 130 -16.38 -14.40 -14.30
CA GLY A 130 -15.82 -15.56 -14.96
C GLY A 130 -15.86 -16.84 -14.12
N PRO A 131 -15.64 -18.02 -14.74
CA PRO A 131 -15.57 -19.29 -14.00
C PRO A 131 -14.42 -19.33 -13.00
N GLU A 132 -13.29 -18.68 -13.27
CA GLU A 132 -12.14 -18.59 -12.38
C GLU A 132 -12.49 -17.84 -11.09
N MET A 133 -13.16 -16.69 -11.22
CA MET A 133 -13.53 -15.88 -10.06
C MET A 133 -14.65 -16.52 -9.25
N ARG A 134 -15.66 -17.10 -9.91
CA ARG A 134 -16.67 -17.91 -9.22
C ARG A 134 -16.07 -19.07 -8.44
N ALA A 135 -15.10 -19.78 -9.03
CA ALA A 135 -14.40 -20.84 -8.32
C ALA A 135 -13.59 -20.30 -7.13
N LEU A 136 -12.95 -19.13 -7.27
CA LEU A 136 -12.27 -18.48 -6.16
C LEU A 136 -13.24 -18.11 -5.03
N VAL A 137 -14.33 -17.42 -5.35
CA VAL A 137 -15.36 -17.02 -4.37
C VAL A 137 -15.91 -18.25 -3.66
N HIS A 138 -16.24 -19.31 -4.40
CA HIS A 138 -16.71 -20.56 -3.81
C HIS A 138 -15.68 -21.18 -2.84
N ASN A 139 -14.43 -21.26 -3.27
CA ASN A 139 -13.34 -21.83 -2.46
C ASN A 139 -13.08 -21.00 -1.20
N VAL A 140 -13.08 -19.68 -1.29
CA VAL A 140 -12.89 -18.77 -0.15
C VAL A 140 -14.08 -18.88 0.80
N SER A 141 -15.31 -18.84 0.29
CA SER A 141 -16.53 -18.95 1.09
C SER A 141 -16.58 -20.26 1.86
N THR A 142 -16.25 -21.37 1.19
CA THR A 142 -16.15 -22.69 1.79
C THR A 142 -15.05 -22.75 2.86
N ARG A 143 -13.86 -22.16 2.59
CA ARG A 143 -12.75 -22.10 3.57
C ARG A 143 -13.09 -21.32 4.82
N LEU A 144 -13.86 -20.24 4.68
CA LEU A 144 -14.34 -19.44 5.80
C LEU A 144 -15.54 -20.08 6.53
N GLY A 145 -16.02 -21.23 6.07
CA GLY A 145 -17.13 -21.96 6.69
C GLY A 145 -18.53 -21.45 6.33
N PHE A 146 -18.65 -20.58 5.32
CA PHE A 146 -19.96 -20.16 4.82
C PHE A 146 -20.65 -21.28 4.05
N ARG A 147 -21.98 -21.37 4.19
CA ARG A 147 -22.82 -22.33 3.46
C ARG A 147 -23.27 -21.84 2.10
N TYR A 148 -22.92 -20.61 1.76
CA TYR A 148 -23.25 -19.91 0.53
C TYR A 148 -22.02 -19.13 0.09
N ASP A 149 -21.96 -18.84 -1.20
CA ASP A 149 -20.90 -18.02 -1.79
C ASP A 149 -21.09 -16.56 -1.35
N LEU A 150 -20.01 -15.91 -0.91
CA LEU A 150 -20.00 -14.49 -0.58
C LEU A 150 -20.32 -13.66 -1.83
N ASN A 151 -21.16 -12.63 -1.67
CA ASN A 151 -21.39 -11.68 -2.73
C ASN A 151 -20.19 -10.75 -2.84
N THR A 152 -19.68 -10.59 -4.06
CA THR A 152 -18.72 -9.57 -4.47
C THR A 152 -19.43 -8.33 -4.96
#